data_AF-A0A3N1AZM7-F1
#
_entry.id   AF-A0A3N1AZM7-F1
#
_cell.length_a   1.000
_cell.length_b   1.000
_cell.length_c   1.000
_cell.angle_alpha   90.00
_cell.angle_beta   90.00
_cell.angle_gamma   90.00
#
_symmetry.space_group_name_H-M   'P 1'
#
loop_
_entity.id
_entity.type
_entity.pdbx_description
1 polymer ?
#
loop_
_entity_poly.entity_id
_entity_poly.type
_entity_poly.pdbx_seq_one_letter_code
_entity_poly.pdbx_strand_id
1 'polypeptide(L)'
;MGASDTVGGVSGLVEVRMGGPTSASIGSFAIANMGGWQSWRSVSGNVWAVTGVQTAYLTFTSGQPNEFVDVNWFTSVPDAADR
;
A
#
# COMPACT_ATOMS: atom_id res chain seq x y z
N MET A 1 9.32 -16.90 -20.28
CA MET A 1 9.80 -16.00 -19.21
C MET A 1 9.03 -16.40 -17.97
N GLY A 2 9.68 -17.06 -17.01
CA GLY A 2 9.02 -17.65 -15.83
C GLY A 2 8.87 -16.63 -14.71
N ALA A 3 7.70 -16.61 -14.08
CA ALA A 3 7.46 -15.84 -12.87
C ALA A 3 8.48 -16.24 -11.81
N SER A 4 9.20 -15.26 -11.26
CA SER A 4 10.12 -15.50 -10.14
C SER A 4 9.33 -16.08 -8.98
N ASP A 5 9.69 -17.31 -8.59
CA ASP A 5 9.18 -18.00 -7.42
C ASP A 5 9.49 -17.16 -6.18
N THR A 6 8.55 -16.28 -5.84
CA THR A 6 8.10 -16.02 -4.47
C THR A 6 9.13 -16.39 -3.41
N VAL A 7 10.07 -15.49 -3.10
CA VAL A 7 10.87 -15.62 -1.88
C VAL A 7 9.88 -15.64 -0.72
N GLY A 8 9.70 -16.79 -0.08
CA GLY A 8 8.92 -16.90 1.15
C GLY A 8 9.49 -15.95 2.19
N GLY A 9 8.62 -15.18 2.87
CA GLY A 9 9.06 -14.28 3.95
C GLY A 9 9.38 -12.83 3.53
N VAL A 10 9.09 -12.42 2.29
CA VAL A 10 9.08 -10.99 1.94
C VAL A 10 7.80 -10.31 2.42
N SER A 11 7.97 -9.16 3.08
CA SER A 11 6.88 -8.32 3.57
C SER A 11 7.34 -6.89 3.75
N GLY A 12 6.40 -5.96 3.70
CA GLY A 12 6.66 -4.55 3.96
C GLY A 12 5.40 -3.80 4.38
N LEU A 13 5.56 -2.52 4.67
CA LEU A 13 4.47 -1.61 4.97
C LEU A 13 4.28 -0.64 3.80
N VAL A 14 3.01 -0.37 3.52
CA VAL A 14 2.61 0.77 2.69
C VAL A 14 2.02 1.81 3.63
N GLU A 15 2.61 2.99 3.62
CA GLU A 15 2.15 4.14 4.40
C GLU A 15 1.49 5.16 3.47
N VAL A 16 0.32 5.64 3.86
CA VAL A 16 -0.40 6.70 3.15
C VAL A 16 -0.09 8.04 3.80
N ARG A 17 0.29 9.03 3.00
CA ARG A 17 0.64 10.40 3.44
C ARG A 17 -0.07 11.40 2.53
N MET A 18 -0.43 12.56 3.09
CA MET A 18 -1.04 13.65 2.33
C MET A 18 -0.13 14.88 2.32
N GLY A 19 -0.13 15.60 1.20
CA GLY A 19 0.58 16.87 1.04
C GLY A 19 2.10 16.76 0.84
N GLY A 20 2.71 15.61 1.13
CA GLY A 20 4.13 15.37 0.86
C GLY A 20 4.63 13.99 1.30
N PRO A 21 5.78 13.54 0.78
CA PRO A 21 6.36 12.22 1.10
C PRO A 21 6.96 12.14 2.52
N THR A 22 7.26 13.28 3.15
CA THR A 22 7.80 13.35 4.53
C THR A 22 6.75 13.72 5.58
N SER A 23 5.52 14.05 5.17
CA SER A 23 4.39 14.34 6.06
C SER A 23 4.04 13.13 6.92
N ALA A 24 3.50 13.33 8.13
CA ALA A 24 3.05 12.22 8.98
C ALA A 24 2.09 11.28 8.23
N SER A 25 2.23 9.97 8.44
CA SER A 25 1.33 9.00 7.85
C SER A 25 -0.08 9.12 8.43
N ILE A 26 -1.07 9.09 7.55
CA ILE A 26 -2.50 9.04 7.90
C ILE A 26 -3.01 7.60 7.99
N GLY A 27 -2.15 6.60 7.89
CA GLY A 27 -2.52 5.19 7.97
C GLY A 27 -1.53 4.31 7.23
N SER A 28 -1.42 3.08 7.70
CA SER A 28 -0.51 2.09 7.14
C SER A 28 -1.15 0.72 7.11
N PHE A 29 -0.70 -0.11 6.18
CA PHE A 29 -1.12 -1.51 6.08
C PHE A 29 0.05 -2.40 5.67
N ALA A 30 0.05 -3.61 6.24
CA ALA A 30 1.08 -4.60 5.99
C ALA A 30 0.79 -5.38 4.72
N ILE A 31 1.80 -5.50 3.88
CA ILE A 31 1.82 -6.35 2.71
C ILE A 31 2.72 -7.54 3.00
N ALA A 32 2.14 -8.73 2.91
CA ALA A 32 2.86 -9.98 2.92
C ALA A 32 2.75 -10.63 1.54
N ASN A 33 3.58 -11.65 1.35
CA ASN A 33 3.62 -12.41 0.12
C ASN A 33 2.21 -12.84 -0.39
N MET A 34 1.90 -12.51 -1.65
CA MET A 34 0.58 -12.72 -2.25
C MET A 34 0.47 -13.96 -3.15
N GLY A 35 1.48 -14.85 -3.12
CA GLY A 35 1.52 -16.05 -3.97
C GLY A 35 2.16 -15.81 -5.35
N GLY A 36 3.01 -14.79 -5.47
CA GLY A 36 3.81 -14.49 -6.67
C GLY A 36 3.40 -13.21 -7.39
N TRP A 37 4.28 -12.72 -8.28
CA TRP A 37 4.18 -11.42 -8.96
C TRP A 37 2.96 -11.26 -9.89
N GLN A 38 2.34 -12.36 -10.29
CA GLN A 38 1.14 -12.36 -11.14
C GLN A 38 -0.13 -12.72 -10.35
N SER A 39 -0.02 -12.86 -9.03
CA SER A 39 -1.13 -13.12 -8.13
C SER A 39 -1.56 -11.82 -7.47
N TRP A 40 -2.72 -11.29 -7.87
CA TRP A 40 -3.22 -9.99 -7.44
C TRP A 40 -4.26 -10.12 -6.34
N ARG A 41 -4.16 -9.26 -5.32
CA ARG A 41 -5.11 -9.19 -4.21
C ARG A 41 -5.42 -7.74 -3.87
N SER A 42 -6.68 -7.46 -3.54
CA SER A 42 -7.05 -6.20 -2.93
C SER A 42 -6.77 -6.26 -1.43
N VAL A 43 -5.95 -5.34 -0.93
CA VAL A 43 -5.67 -5.15 0.49
C VAL A 43 -6.39 -3.90 0.95
N SER A 44 -7.14 -4.00 2.04
CA SER A 44 -7.79 -2.86 2.68
C SER A 44 -7.00 -2.42 3.91
N GLY A 45 -6.97 -1.12 4.14
CA GLY A 45 -6.35 -0.50 5.30
C GLY A 45 -7.17 0.70 5.74
N ASN A 46 -7.19 0.95 7.04
CA ASN A 46 -7.86 2.13 7.58
C ASN A 46 -6.92 3.34 7.49
N VAL A 47 -7.49 4.49 7.14
CA VAL A 47 -6.79 5.77 7.14
C VAL A 47 -7.62 6.80 7.90
N TRP A 48 -6.95 7.81 8.46
CA TRP A 48 -7.61 8.97 9.04
C TRP A 48 -8.27 9.80 7.94
N ALA A 49 -9.44 10.36 8.25
CA ALA A 49 -10.15 11.26 7.34
C ALA A 49 -9.32 12.51 7.08
N VAL A 50 -9.35 12.97 5.83
CA VAL A 50 -8.68 14.21 5.38
C VAL A 50 -9.67 15.10 4.67
N THR A 51 -9.50 16.41 4.80
CA THR A 51 -10.36 17.41 4.16
C THR A 51 -9.64 18.09 3.01
N GLY A 52 -10.43 18.57 2.04
CA GLY A 52 -9.92 19.27 0.86
C GLY A 52 -9.23 18.36 -0.16
N VAL A 53 -8.79 18.97 -1.27
CA VAL A 53 -8.03 18.28 -2.31
C VAL A 53 -6.56 18.33 -1.95
N GLN A 54 -5.93 17.16 -1.85
CA GLN A 54 -4.53 17.01 -1.50
C GLN A 54 -3.89 15.91 -2.34
N THR A 55 -2.60 16.03 -2.61
CA THR A 55 -1.83 14.97 -3.26
C THR A 55 -1.57 13.84 -2.26
N ALA A 56 -1.91 12.61 -2.65
CA ALA A 56 -1.60 11.40 -1.90
C ALA A 56 -0.19 10.89 -2.27
N TYR A 57 0.56 10.47 -1.26
CA TYR A 57 1.86 9.83 -1.39
C TYR A 57 1.81 8.45 -0.72
N LEU A 58 2.30 7.44 -1.42
CA LEU A 58 2.48 6.09 -0.89
C LEU A 58 3.97 5.87 -0.63
N THR A 59 4.32 5.58 0.62
CA THR A 59 5.69 5.23 1.00
C THR A 59 5.77 3.73 1.23
N PHE A 60 6.67 3.07 0.50
CA PHE A 60 6.91 1.63 0.60
C PHE A 60 8.14 1.41 1.47
N THR A 61 7.97 0.67 2.56
CA THR A 61 9.06 0.38 3.50
C THR A 61 9.17 -1.12 3.76
N SER A 62 10.39 -1.61 3.86
CA SER A 62 10.69 -3.01 4.16
C SER A 62 11.90 -3.09 5.06
N GLY A 63 11.92 -4.08 5.95
CA GLY A 63 13.11 -4.45 6.72
C GLY A 63 14.11 -5.28 5.91
N GLN A 64 13.81 -5.56 4.64
CA GLN A 64 14.58 -6.42 3.75
C GLN A 64 14.93 -5.66 2.45
N PRO A 65 16.03 -6.01 1.78
CA PRO A 65 16.46 -5.35 0.53
C PRO A 65 15.67 -5.83 -0.70
N ASN A 66 14.83 -6.86 -0.57
CA ASN A 66 14.09 -7.46 -1.66
C ASN A 66 12.81 -6.66 -1.99
N GLU A 67 12.40 -6.72 -3.26
CA GLU A 67 11.09 -6.25 -3.71
C GLU A 67 10.00 -7.07 -3.02
N PHE A 68 8.93 -6.39 -2.55
CA PHE A 68 7.87 -7.04 -1.77
C PHE A 68 6.46 -6.78 -2.30
N VAL A 69 6.27 -5.86 -3.24
CA VAL A 69 4.96 -5.48 -3.76
C VAL A 69 5.04 -4.89 -5.17
N ASP A 70 4.09 -5.26 -6.01
CA ASP A 70 3.71 -4.53 -7.21
C ASP A 70 2.35 -3.87 -7.00
N VAL A 71 2.17 -2.66 -7.53
CA VAL A 71 0.92 -1.90 -7.42
C VAL A 71 0.26 -1.77 -8.78
N ASN A 72 -0.99 -2.23 -8.87
CA ASN A 72 -1.81 -2.05 -10.06
C ASN A 72 -2.68 -0.78 -9.94
N TRP A 73 -3.46 -0.70 -8.86
CA TRP A 73 -4.33 0.43 -8.58
C TRP A 73 -4.49 0.63 -7.07
N PHE A 74 -4.91 1.83 -6.68
CA PHE A 74 -5.42 2.12 -5.34
C PHE A 74 -6.67 2.98 -5.46
N THR A 75 -7.54 2.91 -4.46
CA THR A 75 -8.76 3.73 -4.39
C THR A 75 -9.08 4.05 -2.94
N SER A 76 -9.74 5.18 -2.71
CA SER A 76 -10.39 5.49 -1.43
C SER A 76 -11.84 5.05 -1.52
N VAL A 77 -12.33 4.34 -0.50
CA VAL A 77 -13.77 4.17 -0.33
C VAL A 77 -14.34 5.42 0.35
N PRO A 78 -15.45 6.00 -0.15
CA PRO A 78 -16.14 7.06 0.58
C PRO A 78 -16.61 6.55 1.94
N ASP A 79 -16.56 7.41 2.96
CA ASP A 79 -17.20 7.09 4.24
C ASP A 79 -18.73 6.98 4.04
N ALA A 80 -19.41 6.20 4.87
CA ALA A 80 -20.85 5.99 4.77
C ALA A 80 -21.66 7.29 4.93
N ALA A 81 -21.06 8.34 5.49
CA ALA A 81 -21.64 9.68 5.59
C ALA A 81 -21.67 10.47 4.26
N ASP A 82 -20.98 10.00 3.22
CA ASP A 82 -20.88 10.63 1.89
C ASP A 82 -21.70 9.87 0.82
N ARG A 83 -22.77 9.17 1.24
CA ARG A 83 -23.75 8.52 0.35
C ARG A 83 -25.15 9.10 0.53
#